data_AF-A0A2D5TIJ1-F1
#
_entry.id   AF-A0A2D5TIJ1-F1
#
_cell.length_a   1.000
_cell.length_b   1.000
_cell.length_c   1.000
_cell.angle_alpha   90.00
_cell.angle_beta   90.00
_cell.angle_gamma   90.00
#
_symmetry.space_group_name_H-M   'P 1'
#
loop_
_entity.id
_entity.type
_entity.pdbx_description
1 polymer ?
#
loop_
_entity_poly.entity_id
_entity_poly.type
_entity_poly.pdbx_seq_one_letter_code
_entity_poly.pdbx_strand_id
1 'polypeptide(L)' 'MARNCGASIIGGCCGTMPEHLAAMRHSLETQPVGQQPNLAEISVLLGDFSSVRDGTGEQPDPRRPRRRGRT' A
#
# COMPACT_ATOMS: atom_id res chain seq x y z
N MET A 1 2.49 -6.91 6.81
CA MET A 1 1.42 -5.91 6.62
C MET A 1 1.06 -5.67 5.15
N ALA A 2 2.01 -5.41 4.25
CA ALA A 2 1.70 -5.12 2.83
C ALA A 2 0.74 -6.12 2.16
N ARG A 3 0.97 -7.44 2.32
CA ARG A 3 0.05 -8.48 1.84
C ARG A 3 -1.34 -8.43 2.48
N ASN A 4 -1.40 -8.18 3.78
CA ASN A 4 -2.65 -8.11 4.54
C ASN A 4 -3.52 -6.94 4.08
N CYS A 5 -2.90 -5.84 3.60
CA CYS A 5 -3.62 -4.72 2.99
C CYS A 5 -4.12 -5.00 1.56
N GLY A 6 -3.94 -6.23 1.05
CA GLY A 6 -4.40 -6.64 -0.28
C GLY A 6 -3.40 -6.42 -1.42
N ALA A 7 -2.12 -6.14 -1.13
CA ALA A 7 -1.12 -5.98 -2.18
C ALA A 7 -0.76 -7.32 -2.85
N SER A 8 -0.98 -7.41 -4.17
CA SER A 8 -0.62 -8.58 -4.98
C SER A 8 0.81 -8.53 -5.53
N ILE A 9 1.38 -7.32 -5.68
CA ILE A 9 2.73 -7.09 -6.20
C ILE A 9 3.48 -6.23 -5.19
N ILE A 10 4.61 -6.73 -4.68
CA ILE A 10 5.43 -6.06 -3.66
C ILE A 10 6.86 -5.94 -4.18
N GLY A 11 7.39 -4.73 -4.17
CA GLY A 11 8.74 -4.40 -4.64
C GLY A 11 9.14 -3.01 -4.17
N GLY A 12 10.06 -2.37 -4.88
CA GLY A 12 10.51 -1.02 -4.55
C GLY A 12 10.74 -0.14 -5.77
N CYS A 13 11.03 1.13 -5.51
CA CYS A 13 11.27 2.17 -6.53
C CYS A 13 12.77 2.55 -6.53
N CYS A 14 13.07 3.82 -6.77
CA CYS A 14 14.43 4.37 -6.73
C CYS A 14 15.14 4.06 -5.40
N GLY A 15 16.35 3.52 -5.48
CA GLY A 15 17.16 3.15 -4.30
C GLY A 15 16.95 1.71 -3.79
N THR A 16 16.11 0.91 -4.44
CA THR A 16 15.97 -0.52 -4.09
C THR A 16 17.16 -1.29 -4.63
N MET A 17 17.85 -2.02 -3.75
CA MET A 17 19.01 -2.86 -4.08
C MET A 17 18.63 -4.34 -3.99
N PRO A 18 19.43 -5.26 -4.58
CA PRO A 18 19.16 -6.70 -4.54
C PRO A 18 18.97 -7.25 -3.12
N GLU A 19 19.71 -6.74 -2.14
CA GLU A 19 19.62 -7.13 -0.73
C GLU A 19 18.24 -6.81 -0.15
N HIS A 20 17.64 -5.68 -0.54
CA HIS A 20 16.28 -5.32 -0.12
C HIS A 20 15.26 -6.30 -0.69
N LEU A 21 15.41 -6.70 -1.96
CA LEU A 21 14.52 -7.68 -2.60
C LEU A 21 14.66 -9.07 -1.97
N ALA A 22 15.87 -9.49 -1.60
CA ALA A 22 16.09 -10.73 -0.88
C ALA A 22 15.40 -10.72 0.49
N ALA A 23 15.51 -9.63 1.25
CA ALA A 23 14.84 -9.46 2.54
C ALA A 23 13.31 -9.43 2.40
N MET A 24 12.78 -8.73 1.38
CA MET A 24 11.36 -8.72 1.06
C MET A 24 10.86 -10.13 0.73
N ARG A 25 11.56 -10.86 -0.14
CA ARG A 25 11.22 -12.26 -0.48
C ARG A 25 11.22 -13.15 0.75
N HIS A 26 12.27 -13.09 1.57
CA HIS A 26 12.37 -13.88 2.79
C HIS A 26 11.18 -13.63 3.73
N SER A 27 10.77 -12.38 3.89
CA SER A 27 9.59 -12.01 4.68
C SER A 27 8.31 -12.60 4.09
N LEU A 28 8.18 -12.64 2.76
CA LEU A 28 7.02 -13.21 2.07
C LEU A 28 6.97 -14.74 2.13
N GLU A 29 8.12 -15.41 2.24
CA GLU A 29 8.20 -16.88 2.32
C GLU A 29 8.00 -17.38 3.76
N THR A 30 8.43 -16.60 4.76
CA THR A 30 8.40 -17.00 6.18
C THR A 30 7.16 -16.55 6.93
N GLN A 31 6.54 -15.43 6.54
CA GLN A 31 5.41 -14.88 7.28
C GLN A 31 4.08 -15.33 6.64
N PRO A 32 3.16 -15.93 7.42
CA PRO A 32 1.83 -16.24 6.94
C PRO A 32 1.06 -14.96 6.61
N VAL A 33 0.11 -15.07 5.67
CA VAL A 33 -0.82 -13.97 5.37
C VAL A 33 -1.77 -13.80 6.56
N GLY A 34 -1.78 -12.62 7.15
CA GLY A 34 -2.64 -12.27 8.28
C GLY A 34 -4.00 -11.72 7.83
N GLN A 35 -4.83 -11.37 8.81
CA GLN A 35 -6.11 -10.69 8.57
C GLN A 35 -5.90 -9.28 8.01
N GLN A 36 -6.90 -8.78 7.28
CA GLN A 36 -6.88 -7.41 6.78
C GLN A 36 -6.90 -6.44 7.96
N PRO A 37 -5.93 -5.50 8.03
CA PRO A 37 -5.84 -4.59 9.16
C PRO A 37 -6.97 -3.56 9.13
N ASN A 38 -7.40 -3.11 10.30
CA ASN A 38 -8.34 -2.01 10.43
C ASN A 38 -7.63 -0.65 10.38
N LEU A 39 -8.38 0.45 10.26
CA LEU A 39 -7.81 1.80 10.12
C LEU A 39 -6.97 2.23 11.33
N ALA A 40 -7.34 1.81 12.55
CA ALA A 40 -6.60 2.16 13.76
C ALA A 40 -5.24 1.42 13.84
N GLU A 41 -5.18 0.17 13.37
CA GLU A 41 -3.91 -0.57 13.28
C GLU A 41 -2.98 0.06 12.26
N ILE A 42 -3.53 0.54 11.14
CA ILE A 42 -2.75 1.23 10.12
C ILE A 42 -2.15 2.52 10.68
N SER A 43 -2.94 3.33 11.40
CA SER A 43 -2.43 4.59 11.95
C SER A 43 -1.34 4.38 13.01
N VAL A 44 -1.47 3.33 13.84
CA VAL A 44 -0.44 2.99 14.83
C VAL A 44 0.88 2.59 14.18
N LEU A 45 0.84 1.86 13.07
CA LEU A 45 2.05 1.32 12.43
C LEU A 45 2.69 2.26 11.41
N LEU A 46 1.90 3.02 10.65
CA LEU A 46 2.37 3.87 9.54
C LEU A 46 2.26 5.37 9.82
N GLY A 47 1.52 5.77 10.86
CA GLY A 47 1.19 7.16 11.17
C GLY A 47 -0.19 7.58 10.68
N ASP A 48 -0.62 8.77 11.11
CA ASP A 48 -1.97 9.28 10.83
C ASP A 48 -2.25 9.53 9.34
N PHE A 49 -3.52 9.39 8.97
CA PHE A 49 -3.98 9.67 7.63
C PHE A 49 -3.91 11.17 7.33
N SER A 50 -3.32 11.51 6.18
CA SER A 50 -3.29 12.90 5.70
C SER A 50 -4.64 13.36 5.14
N SER A 51 -5.56 12.45 4.87
CA SER A 51 -6.87 12.73 4.29
C SER A 51 -7.96 12.67 5.36
N VAL A 52 -8.96 13.55 5.21
CA VAL A 52 -10.16 13.57 6.07
C VAL A 52 -11.09 12.37 5.78
N ARG A 53 -10.91 11.72 4.63
CA ARG A 53 -11.70 10.58 4.17
C ARG A 53 -10.78 9.48 3.67
N ASP A 54 -11.19 8.23 3.87
CA ASP A 54 -10.48 7.00 3.48
C ASP A 54 -10.89 6.48 2.09
N GLY A 55 -11.94 7.04 1.49
CA GLY A 55 -12.42 6.69 0.14
C GLY A 55 -13.39 5.50 0.10
N THR A 56 -13.89 5.02 1.24
CA THR A 56 -14.84 3.90 1.30
C THR A 56 -16.31 4.31 1.45
N GLY A 57 -16.59 5.61 1.63
CA GLY A 57 -17.95 6.13 1.79
C GLY A 57 -18.73 6.35 0.49
N GLU A 58 -20.04 6.52 0.59
CA GLU A 58 -21.01 6.67 -0.53
C GLU A 58 -20.81 7.92 -1.43
N GLN A 59 -19.84 8.78 -1.11
CA GLN A 59 -19.66 10.04 -1.84
C GLN A 59 -18.96 9.79 -3.18
N PRO A 60 -19.33 10.52 -4.25
CA PRO A 60 -18.73 10.32 -5.55
C PRO A 60 -17.23 10.62 -5.52
N ASP A 61 -16.43 9.73 -6.11
CA ASP A 61 -14.99 9.90 -6.22
C ASP A 61 -14.63 11.22 -6.93
N PRO A 62 -13.57 11.91 -6.48
CA PRO A 62 -13.11 13.13 -7.12
C PRO A 62 -12.74 12.85 -8.59
N ARG A 63 -13.25 13.69 -9.50
CA ARG A 63 -13.00 13.56 -10.94
C ARG A 63 -11.50 13.73 -11.23
N ARG A 64 -10.81 12.64 -11.52
CA ARG A 64 -9.40 12.68 -11.95
C ARG A 64 -9.31 13.26 -13.37
N PRO A 65 -8.61 14.38 -13.60
CA PRO A 65 -8.47 14.94 -14.94
C PRO A 65 -7.71 13.97 -15.84
N ARG A 66 -8.21 13.73 -17.05
CA ARG A 66 -7.50 12.94 -18.06
C ARG A 66 -6.25 13.69 -18.47
N ARG A 67 -5.07 13.21 -18.07
CA ARG A 67 -3.79 13.68 -18.62
C ARG A 67 -3.77 13.30 -20.10
N ARG A 68 -3.98 14.27 -21.00
CA ARG A 68 -3.79 14.06 -22.44
C ARG A 68 -2.34 13.61 -22.63
N GLY A 69 -2.15 12.49 -23.32
CA GLY A 69 -0.83 11.94 -23.61
C GLY A 69 0.04 13.03 -24.25
N ARG A 70 1.25 13.17 -23.73
CA ARG A 70 2.28 14.02 -24.33
C ARG A 70 2.55 13.45 -25.73
N THR A 71 2.26 14.23 -26.76
CA THR A 71 2.72 13.98 -28.14
C THR A 71 4.23 13.90 -28.19
#